data_AF-W2BXC4-F1
#
_entry.id   AF-W2BXC4-F1
#
_cell.length_a   1.000
_cell.length_b   1.000
_cell.length_c   1.000
_cell.angle_alpha   90.00
_cell.angle_beta   90.00
_cell.angle_gamma   90.00
#
_symmetry.space_group_name_H-M   'P 1'
#
loop_
_entity.id
_entity.type
_entity.pdbx_description
1 polymer ?
#
loop_
_entity_poly.entity_id
_entity_poly.type
_entity_poly.pdbx_seq_one_letter_code
_entity_poly.pdbx_strand_id
1 'polypeptide(L)' 'MKDTKNITALELSKLLFVSVSTIERDLKKLTDENMIEYVGSAKDGYWRVNK' A
#
# COMPACT_ATOMS: atom_id res chain seq x y z
N MET A 1 -2.35 -12.93 -15.94
CA MET A 1 -1.52 -11.77 -15.56
C MET A 1 -1.12 -11.96 -14.10
N LYS A 2 0.16 -11.78 -13.74
CA LYS A 2 0.59 -11.70 -12.33
C LYS A 2 0.29 -10.26 -11.91
N ASP A 3 -0.98 -9.96 -11.65
CA ASP A 3 -1.44 -8.64 -11.28
C ASP A 3 -0.79 -8.25 -9.95
N THR A 4 0.25 -7.42 -10.02
CA THR A 4 0.84 -6.56 -8.98
C THR A 4 0.47 -6.89 -7.53
N LYS A 5 0.72 -8.14 -7.08
CA LYS A 5 0.18 -8.58 -5.79
C LYS A 5 0.79 -7.80 -4.64
N ASN A 6 2.05 -7.42 -4.72
CA ASN A 6 2.76 -6.82 -3.60
C ASN A 6 3.47 -5.55 -4.08
N ILE A 7 2.79 -4.39 -4.01
CA ILE A 7 3.43 -3.09 -4.20
C ILE A 7 3.77 -2.49 -2.83
N THR A 8 5.04 -2.12 -2.67
CA THR A 8 5.57 -1.55 -1.42
C THR A 8 5.41 -0.02 -1.40
N ALA A 9 5.51 0.57 -0.21
CA ALA A 9 5.51 2.03 -0.07
C ALA A 9 6.66 2.69 -0.86
N LEU A 10 7.82 2.02 -0.96
CA LEU A 10 8.96 2.49 -1.75
C LEU A 10 8.69 2.46 -3.26
N GLU A 11 7.99 1.45 -3.76
CA GLU A 11 7.63 1.37 -5.18
C GLU A 11 6.58 2.42 -5.53
N LEU A 12 5.57 2.60 -4.67
CA LEU A 12 4.57 3.66 -4.80
C LEU A 12 5.22 5.05 -4.78
N SER A 13 6.22 5.27 -3.93
CA SER A 13 6.89 6.58 -3.84
C SER A 13 7.61 6.93 -5.14
N LYS A 14 8.24 5.93 -5.79
CA LYS A 14 8.89 6.09 -7.09
C LYS A 14 7.89 6.31 -8.21
N LEU A 15 6.77 5.59 -8.19
CA LEU A 15 5.71 5.70 -9.21
C LEU A 15 4.98 7.05 -9.16
N LEU A 16 4.74 7.54 -7.95
CA LEU A 16 4.00 8.78 -7.69
C LEU A 16 4.91 10.00 -7.51
N PHE A 17 6.23 9.83 -7.58
CA PHE A 17 7.25 10.88 -7.44
C PHE A 17 7.14 11.68 -6.13
N VAL A 18 6.87 10.98 -5.02
CA VAL A 18 6.78 11.56 -3.66
C VAL A 18 7.71 10.82 -2.70
N SER A 19 7.88 11.35 -1.48
CA SER A 19 8.64 10.65 -0.45
C SER A 19 7.91 9.39 0.04
N VAL A 20 8.66 8.40 0.52
CA VAL A 20 8.11 7.20 1.18
C VAL A 20 7.22 7.59 2.36
N SER A 21 7.63 8.60 3.14
CA SER A 21 6.86 9.10 4.28
C SER A 21 5.50 9.71 3.90
N THR A 22 5.35 10.24 2.68
CA THR A 22 4.05 10.69 2.17
C THR A 22 3.17 9.48 1.87
N ILE A 23 3.71 8.46 1.21
CA ILE A 23 2.98 7.21 0.94
C ILE A 23 2.54 6.52 2.23
N GLU A 24 3.42 6.41 3.23
CA GLU A 24 3.08 5.77 4.52
C GLU A 24 1.95 6.51 5.24
N ARG A 25 1.95 7.85 5.20
CA ARG A 25 0.89 8.68 5.77
C ARG A 25 -0.45 8.47 5.07
N ASP A 26 -0.43 8.41 3.74
CA ASP A 26 -1.63 8.20 2.93
C ASP A 26 -2.18 6.78 3.11
N LEU A 27 -1.31 5.76 3.12
CA LEU A 27 -1.69 4.38 3.42
C LEU A 27 -2.31 4.26 4.81
N LYS A 28 -1.72 4.93 5.81
CA LYS A 28 -2.30 4.97 7.16
C LYS A 28 -3.70 5.59 7.13
N LYS A 29 -3.87 6.75 6.49
CA LYS A 29 -5.16 7.43 6.40
C LYS A 29 -6.22 6.54 5.73
N LEU A 30 -5.89 5.90 4.60
CA LEU A 30 -6.79 4.99 3.90
C LEU A 30 -7.14 3.75 4.75
N THR A 31 -6.20 3.27 5.57
CA THR A 31 -6.44 2.17 6.51
C THR A 31 -7.35 2.61 7.65
N ASP A 32 -7.11 3.79 8.24
CA ASP A 32 -7.94 4.37 9.30
C ASP A 32 -9.38 4.63 8.82
N GLU A 33 -9.55 5.01 7.55
CA GLU A 33 -10.83 5.20 6.86
C GLU A 33 -11.47 3.88 6.40
N ASN A 34 -10.85 2.73 6.70
CA ASN A 34 -11.27 1.39 6.27
C ASN A 34 -11.45 1.22 4.75
N MET A 35 -10.74 2.03 3.95
CA MET A 35 -10.75 1.93 2.48
C MET A 35 -9.81 0.84 1.97
N ILE A 36 -8.73 0.57 2.70
CA ILE A 36 -7.77 -0.49 2.40
C ILE A 36 -7.37 -1.22 3.68
N GLU A 37 -6.81 -2.42 3.52
CA GLU A 37 -6.20 -3.18 4.62
C GLU A 37 -4.96 -3.94 4.15
N TYR A 38 -4.00 -4.14 5.05
CA TYR A 38 -2.84 -5.00 4.78
C TYR A 38 -3.14 -6.44 5.17
N VAL A 39 -3.11 -7.36 4.21
CA VAL A 39 -3.41 -8.78 4.40
C VAL A 39 -2.12 -9.59 4.23
N GLY A 40 -1.77 -10.40 5.22
CA GLY A 40 -0.61 -11.31 5.16
C GLY A 40 0.54 -10.91 6.10
N SER A 41 1.71 -11.51 5.92
CA SER A 41 2.88 -11.22 6.73
C SER A 41 3.73 -10.11 6.12
N ALA A 42 4.71 -9.58 6.87
CA ALA A 42 5.64 -8.59 6.32
C ALA A 42 6.45 -9.07 5.09
N LYS A 43 6.52 -10.39 4.85
CA LYS A 43 7.27 -10.97 3.72
C LYS A 43 6.42 -11.18 2.46
N ASP A 44 5.13 -11.43 2.61
CA ASP A 44 4.25 -11.89 1.52
C ASP A 44 2.90 -11.17 1.48
N GLY A 45 2.69 -10.20 2.36
CA GLY A 45 1.45 -9.47 2.46
C GLY A 45 1.25 -8.45 1.34
N TYR A 46 -0.01 -8.05 1.19
CA TYR A 46 -0.48 -7.15 0.15
C TYR A 46 -1.56 -6.21 0.66
N TRP A 47 -1.76 -5.11 -0.05
CA TRP A 47 -2.86 -4.18 0.20
C TRP A 47 -4.13 -4.66 -0.51
N ARG A 48 -5.22 -4.85 0.24
CA ARG A 48 -6.56 -5.11 -0.28
C ARG A 48 -7.38 -3.82 -0.23
N VAL A 49 -8.12 -3.53 -1.30
CA VAL A 49 -9.10 -2.42 -1.34
C VAL A 49 -10.45 -2.96 -0.88
N ASN A 50 -11.05 -2.26 0.08
CA ASN A 50 -12.35 -2.59 0.64
C ASN A 50 -13.46 -2.03 -0.26
N LYS A 51 -14.53 -2.80 -0.45
CA LYS A 51 -15.72 -2.39 -1.22
C LYS A 51 -16.80 -1.86 -0.29
#